data_AF-A0A8H4Z8R3-F1
#
_entry.id   AF-A0A8H4Z8R3-F1
#
_cell.length_a   1.000
_cell.length_b   1.000
_cell.length_c   1.000
_cell.angle_alpha   90.00
_cell.angle_beta   90.00
_cell.angle_gamma   90.00
#
_symmetry.space_group_name_H-M   'P 1'
#
loop_
_entity.id
_entity.type
_entity.pdbx_description
1 polymer ?
#
loop_
_entity_poly.entity_id
_entity_poly.type
_entity_poly.pdbx_seq_one_letter_code
_entity_poly.pdbx_strand_id
1 'polypeptide(L)'
;MNGSAKKLQRSSRSLLILDAANQYSKVCYFFFKDDFADQKSLLSALSSILQQLFMLDTVLLSDEILLQFDANGQWLAASFVELWKILIKVADSNPDTEIICLIDAVDECNEQERSQLFKALCELCGSKKSLNLKFLITSRPYREIGMGFKPLENLNLPVIHLCGESDSEMRKIVKEIDIAIRERVKTIAVQQTLTDDELLILITQLLSVRNRTYLWAHLTLDLIERQLDISKEKIINITSYLPQNVNETYERILWRTFSKDKATRILHIIIAADRPLTVGEMVVALELQQHHQSIDDIEIEPEDRFREKIRDICGLVTVSESRIFLLHQTVKEFLISIDYAEPTSLSWKQSVLVQDPNLTLTYVYVWYLQLDH
;
A
#
# COMPACT_ATOMS: atom_id res chain seq x y z
N MET A 1 5.35 -4.13 15.18
CA MET A 1 5.52 -5.11 14.08
C MET A 1 5.10 -4.44 12.77
N ASN A 2 6.06 -3.94 11.98
CA ASN A 2 5.76 -3.33 10.69
C ASN A 2 5.73 -4.43 9.62
N GLY A 3 4.55 -4.69 9.03
CA GLY A 3 4.36 -5.72 8.00
C GLY A 3 3.43 -6.88 8.37
N SER A 4 2.45 -6.66 9.27
CA SER A 4 1.35 -7.61 9.47
C SER A 4 0.60 -7.86 8.17
N ALA A 5 0.49 -9.13 7.75
CA ALA A 5 -0.39 -9.87 6.82
C ALA A 5 -1.27 -9.18 5.74
N LYS A 6 -1.37 -7.86 5.68
CA LYS A 6 -2.29 -7.10 4.83
C LYS A 6 -1.93 -7.16 3.34
N LYS A 7 -0.66 -7.36 2.96
CA LYS A 7 -0.24 -7.24 1.55
C LYS A 7 -0.25 -8.53 0.73
N LEU A 8 -0.37 -9.72 1.34
CA LEU A 8 -0.52 -10.99 0.60
C LEU A 8 -1.87 -11.12 -0.13
N GLN A 9 -2.63 -10.05 -0.16
CA GLN A 9 -4.06 -10.03 -0.35
C GLN A 9 -4.45 -9.12 -1.51
N ARG A 10 -3.55 -8.55 -2.33
CA ARG A 10 -4.00 -7.68 -3.45
C ARG A 10 -4.73 -8.45 -4.57
N SER A 11 -4.33 -9.68 -4.88
CA SER A 11 -5.06 -10.54 -5.83
C SER A 11 -6.27 -11.25 -5.19
N SER A 12 -6.27 -11.40 -3.86
CA SER A 12 -7.32 -12.11 -3.11
C SER A 12 -8.33 -11.17 -2.41
N ARG A 13 -8.04 -9.86 -2.30
CA ARG A 13 -8.91 -8.83 -1.67
C ARG A 13 -10.11 -8.53 -2.53
N SER A 14 -9.93 -8.45 -3.84
CA SER A 14 -11.04 -8.32 -4.79
C SER A 14 -11.97 -9.53 -4.67
N LEU A 15 -11.44 -10.76 -4.59
CA LEU A 15 -12.23 -11.98 -4.43
C LEU A 15 -12.98 -12.06 -3.09
N LEU A 16 -12.34 -11.75 -1.96
CA LEU A 16 -13.00 -11.81 -0.63
C LEU A 16 -14.06 -10.71 -0.44
N ILE A 17 -13.88 -9.54 -1.05
CA ILE A 17 -14.86 -8.44 -1.00
C ILE A 17 -16.06 -8.74 -1.92
N LEU A 18 -15.83 -9.41 -3.06
CA LEU A 18 -16.89 -9.84 -3.98
C LEU A 18 -17.73 -10.98 -3.41
N ASP A 19 -17.16 -11.92 -2.65
CA ASP A 19 -17.89 -13.04 -2.02
C ASP A 19 -18.84 -12.59 -0.88
N ALA A 20 -18.64 -11.38 -0.33
CA ALA A 20 -19.50 -10.84 0.73
C ALA A 20 -20.69 -10.02 0.18
N ALA A 21 -20.64 -9.61 -1.09
CA ALA A 21 -21.71 -8.85 -1.72
C ALA A 21 -22.80 -9.79 -2.21
N ASN A 22 -24.05 -9.53 -1.80
CA ASN A 22 -25.22 -10.22 -2.32
C ASN A 22 -26.27 -9.16 -2.74
N GLN A 23 -27.46 -9.58 -3.19
CA GLN A 23 -28.48 -8.64 -3.65
C GLN A 23 -28.88 -7.59 -2.60
N TYR A 24 -28.74 -7.91 -1.30
CA TYR A 24 -29.16 -7.10 -0.17
C TYR A 24 -28.00 -6.39 0.55
N SER A 25 -26.74 -6.77 0.29
CA SER A 25 -25.55 -6.20 0.95
C SER A 25 -24.62 -5.55 -0.08
N LYS A 26 -24.41 -4.24 0.05
CA LYS A 26 -23.51 -3.43 -0.78
C LYS A 26 -22.23 -3.15 -0.01
N VAL A 27 -21.10 -3.67 -0.50
CA VAL A 27 -19.78 -3.47 0.12
C VAL A 27 -19.01 -2.43 -0.68
N CYS A 28 -18.70 -1.30 -0.03
CA CYS A 28 -17.87 -0.23 -0.58
C CYS A 28 -16.57 -0.16 0.20
N TYR A 29 -15.48 0.23 -0.45
CA TYR A 29 -14.18 0.25 0.22
C TYR A 29 -13.33 1.46 -0.14
N PHE A 30 -12.45 1.86 0.78
CA PHE A 30 -11.38 2.80 0.51
C PHE A 30 -10.11 2.39 1.25
N PHE A 31 -8.98 2.53 0.57
CA PHE A 31 -7.66 2.22 1.11
C PHE A 31 -6.86 3.51 1.19
N PHE A 32 -6.65 4.03 2.40
CA PHE A 32 -5.76 5.16 2.59
C PHE A 32 -4.33 4.77 2.20
N LYS A 33 -3.61 5.72 1.61
CA LYS A 33 -2.18 5.61 1.38
C LYS A 33 -1.48 6.93 1.68
N ASP A 34 -0.48 6.87 2.56
CA ASP A 34 0.36 8.02 2.92
C ASP A 34 1.34 8.41 1.79
N ASP A 35 1.27 7.76 0.64
CA ASP A 35 2.08 8.11 -0.52
C ASP A 35 1.48 9.24 -1.37
N PHE A 36 0.16 9.43 -1.38
CA PHE A 36 -0.48 10.31 -2.37
C PHE A 36 -1.55 11.19 -1.74
N ALA A 37 -1.60 12.49 -2.09
CA ALA A 37 -2.48 13.45 -1.43
C ALA A 37 -3.97 13.11 -1.57
N ASP A 38 -4.38 12.63 -2.75
CA ASP A 38 -5.72 12.16 -3.04
C ASP A 38 -6.10 10.92 -2.18
N GLN A 39 -5.14 10.05 -1.88
CA GLN A 39 -5.33 8.85 -1.06
C GLN A 39 -5.13 9.07 0.44
N LYS A 40 -4.79 10.30 0.87
CA LYS A 40 -4.79 10.72 2.28
C LYS A 40 -6.07 11.44 2.70
N SER A 41 -6.87 11.88 1.71
CA SER A 41 -8.03 12.72 1.98
C SER A 41 -9.27 11.90 2.31
N LEU A 42 -9.92 12.25 3.40
CA LEU A 42 -11.22 11.73 3.81
C LEU A 42 -12.32 12.13 2.83
N LEU A 43 -12.19 13.29 2.18
CA LEU A 43 -13.12 13.74 1.15
C LEU A 43 -13.08 12.79 -0.05
N SER A 44 -11.89 12.46 -0.53
CA SER A 44 -11.69 11.45 -1.59
C SER A 44 -12.21 10.08 -1.17
N ALA A 45 -11.97 9.69 0.09
CA ALA A 45 -12.45 8.41 0.62
C ALA A 45 -13.97 8.29 0.53
N LEU A 46 -14.68 9.32 1.01
CA LEU A 46 -16.13 9.30 1.04
C LEU A 46 -16.75 9.48 -0.35
N SER A 47 -16.12 10.31 -1.20
CA SER A 47 -16.50 10.45 -2.61
C SER A 47 -16.40 9.11 -3.33
N SER A 48 -15.31 8.36 -3.12
CA SER A 48 -15.12 7.04 -3.71
C SER A 48 -16.12 6.02 -3.19
N ILE A 49 -16.43 6.02 -1.89
CA ILE A 49 -17.45 5.15 -1.29
C ILE A 49 -18.82 5.41 -1.91
N LEU A 50 -19.25 6.67 -2.01
CA LEU A 50 -20.53 7.03 -2.63
C LEU A 50 -20.56 6.67 -4.12
N GLN A 51 -19.48 6.93 -4.83
CA GLN A 51 -19.37 6.56 -6.24
C GLN A 51 -19.52 5.05 -6.44
N GLN A 52 -18.81 4.24 -5.63
CA GLN A 52 -18.96 2.78 -5.65
C GLN A 52 -20.39 2.35 -5.32
N LEU A 53 -20.99 2.95 -4.30
CA LEU A 53 -22.36 2.63 -3.88
C LEU A 53 -23.36 2.83 -5.02
N PHE A 54 -23.30 3.98 -5.71
CA PHE A 54 -24.19 4.29 -6.83
C PHE A 54 -23.87 3.48 -8.10
N MET A 55 -22.62 3.06 -8.29
CA MET A 55 -22.26 2.14 -9.37
C MET A 55 -22.76 0.71 -9.11
N LEU A 56 -22.79 0.28 -7.85
CA LEU A 56 -23.31 -1.04 -7.44
C LEU A 56 -24.84 -1.12 -7.51
N ASP A 57 -25.52 0.00 -7.26
CA ASP A 57 -26.98 0.07 -7.31
C ASP A 57 -27.46 1.49 -7.63
N THR A 58 -27.86 1.70 -8.88
CA THR A 58 -28.33 3.01 -9.34
C THR A 58 -29.65 3.41 -8.69
N VAL A 59 -30.42 2.49 -8.12
CA VAL A 59 -31.70 2.79 -7.43
C VAL A 59 -31.44 3.58 -6.14
N LEU A 60 -30.26 3.46 -5.54
CA LEU A 60 -29.86 4.23 -4.36
C LEU A 60 -29.64 5.71 -4.67
N LEU A 61 -29.46 6.07 -5.95
CA LEU A 61 -29.31 7.44 -6.41
C LEU A 61 -30.69 8.05 -6.69
N SER A 62 -31.37 8.51 -5.63
CA SER A 62 -32.71 9.09 -5.75
C SER A 62 -32.72 10.44 -6.50
N ASP A 63 -33.86 10.79 -7.09
CA ASP A 63 -34.07 12.08 -7.78
C ASP A 63 -33.73 13.27 -6.87
N GLU A 64 -34.02 13.16 -5.57
CA GLU A 64 -33.66 14.20 -4.60
C GLU A 64 -32.14 14.37 -4.44
N ILE A 65 -31.38 13.26 -4.47
CA ILE A 65 -29.92 13.31 -4.39
C ILE A 65 -29.36 13.92 -5.68
N LEU A 66 -29.90 13.51 -6.84
CA LEU A 66 -29.54 14.10 -8.13
C LEU A 66 -29.79 15.61 -8.16
N LEU A 67 -30.97 16.06 -7.72
CA LEU A 67 -31.29 17.50 -7.63
C LEU A 67 -30.35 18.26 -6.68
N GLN A 68 -29.91 17.63 -5.59
CA GLN A 68 -28.90 18.24 -4.71
C GLN A 68 -27.55 18.39 -5.42
N PHE A 69 -27.11 17.37 -6.15
CA PHE A 69 -25.89 17.43 -6.97
C PHE A 69 -26.00 18.46 -8.10
N ASP A 70 -27.15 18.59 -8.76
CA ASP A 70 -27.34 19.58 -9.83
C ASP A 70 -27.35 21.02 -9.30
N ALA A 71 -27.95 21.25 -8.12
CA ALA A 71 -28.02 22.58 -7.52
C ALA A 71 -26.68 23.05 -6.90
N ASN A 72 -25.94 22.14 -6.26
CA ASN A 72 -24.79 22.48 -5.41
C ASN A 72 -23.56 21.55 -5.60
N GLY A 73 -23.46 20.87 -6.74
CA GLY A 73 -22.52 19.74 -6.94
C GLY A 73 -21.05 20.04 -6.63
N GLN A 74 -20.55 21.22 -6.99
CA GLN A 74 -19.16 21.61 -6.69
C GLN A 74 -18.89 21.75 -5.18
N TRP A 75 -19.86 22.26 -4.42
CA TRP A 75 -19.74 22.44 -2.97
C TRP A 75 -19.96 21.14 -2.21
N LEU A 76 -20.93 20.33 -2.65
CA LEU A 76 -21.19 19.00 -2.07
C LEU A 76 -19.97 18.09 -2.25
N ALA A 77 -19.36 18.09 -3.43
CA ALA A 77 -18.15 17.31 -3.70
C ALA A 77 -16.90 17.83 -2.96
N ALA A 78 -16.94 19.05 -2.42
CA ALA A 78 -15.84 19.67 -1.69
C ALA A 78 -15.97 19.57 -0.16
N SER A 79 -17.07 19.00 0.37
CA SER A 79 -17.36 18.97 1.81
C SER A 79 -17.61 17.57 2.34
N PHE A 80 -16.74 17.10 3.25
CA PHE A 80 -16.93 15.82 3.95
C PHE A 80 -18.29 15.74 4.66
N VAL A 81 -18.68 16.83 5.33
CA VAL A 81 -19.94 16.89 6.11
C VAL A 81 -21.15 16.62 5.23
N GLU A 82 -21.13 17.12 3.99
CA GLU A 82 -22.25 16.96 3.07
C GLU A 82 -22.30 15.59 2.43
N LEU A 83 -21.16 15.08 1.99
CA LEU A 83 -21.05 13.70 1.52
C LEU A 83 -21.47 12.71 2.63
N TRP A 84 -21.15 13.01 3.90
CA TRP A 84 -21.56 12.19 5.03
C TRP A 84 -23.07 12.21 5.20
N LYS A 85 -23.71 13.40 5.13
CA LYS A 85 -25.17 13.52 5.15
C LYS A 85 -25.82 12.74 4.01
N ILE A 86 -25.25 12.76 2.81
CA ILE A 86 -25.75 11.98 1.67
C ILE A 86 -25.67 10.48 1.99
N LEU A 87 -24.54 9.97 2.49
CA LEU A 87 -24.41 8.56 2.88
C LEU A 87 -25.45 8.15 3.93
N ILE A 88 -25.64 8.97 4.96
CA ILE A 88 -26.65 8.73 6.01
C ILE A 88 -28.07 8.75 5.41
N LYS A 89 -28.37 9.69 4.51
CA LYS A 89 -29.68 9.77 3.84
C LYS A 89 -29.95 8.56 2.96
N VAL A 90 -28.94 8.07 2.23
CA VAL A 90 -29.05 6.86 1.40
C VAL A 90 -29.34 5.65 2.28
N ALA A 91 -28.59 5.47 3.37
CA ALA A 91 -28.82 4.37 4.31
C ALA A 91 -30.20 4.44 4.99
N ASP A 92 -30.68 5.65 5.30
CA ASP A 92 -31.98 5.86 5.92
C ASP A 92 -33.15 5.60 4.99
N SER A 93 -33.04 6.01 3.73
CA SER A 93 -34.10 5.85 2.73
C SER A 93 -34.23 4.41 2.25
N ASN A 94 -33.24 3.55 2.53
CA ASN A 94 -33.15 2.18 2.03
C ASN A 94 -32.88 1.20 3.20
N PRO A 95 -33.82 1.02 4.14
CA PRO A 95 -33.61 0.21 5.35
C PRO A 95 -33.33 -1.28 5.05
N ASP A 96 -33.86 -1.78 3.93
CA ASP A 96 -33.69 -3.17 3.49
C ASP A 96 -32.33 -3.43 2.83
N THR A 97 -31.54 -2.38 2.56
CA THR A 97 -30.20 -2.49 1.97
C THR A 97 -29.14 -2.34 3.06
N GLU A 98 -28.33 -3.37 3.25
CA GLU A 98 -27.16 -3.32 4.11
C GLU A 98 -26.00 -2.67 3.36
N ILE A 99 -25.46 -1.58 3.91
CA ILE A 99 -24.30 -0.89 3.37
C ILE A 99 -23.11 -1.13 4.29
N ILE A 100 -22.04 -1.71 3.75
CA ILE A 100 -20.80 -1.99 4.49
C ILE A 100 -19.67 -1.16 3.89
N CYS A 101 -19.12 -0.24 4.69
CA CYS A 101 -18.00 0.61 4.33
C CYS A 101 -16.70 0.05 4.95
N LEU A 102 -15.80 -0.47 4.12
CA LEU A 102 -14.46 -0.91 4.52
C LEU A 102 -13.46 0.25 4.37
N ILE A 103 -12.84 0.66 5.47
CA ILE A 103 -11.81 1.71 5.48
C ILE A 103 -10.51 1.11 6.01
N ASP A 104 -9.53 0.88 5.13
CA ASP A 104 -8.23 0.33 5.50
C ASP A 104 -7.21 1.45 5.76
N ALA A 105 -6.34 1.23 6.76
CA ALA A 105 -5.18 2.07 7.07
C ALA A 105 -5.54 3.53 7.40
N VAL A 106 -6.55 3.75 8.25
CA VAL A 106 -6.95 5.12 8.67
C VAL A 106 -5.81 5.89 9.37
N ASP A 107 -4.76 5.21 9.81
CA ASP A 107 -3.51 5.85 10.27
C ASP A 107 -2.84 6.72 9.21
N GLU A 108 -3.06 6.42 7.94
CA GLU A 108 -2.51 7.13 6.79
C GLU A 108 -3.42 8.28 6.29
N CYS A 109 -4.57 8.51 6.94
CA CYS A 109 -5.45 9.66 6.69
C CYS A 109 -4.86 10.95 7.31
N ASN A 110 -5.10 12.10 6.65
CA ASN A 110 -4.77 13.41 7.21
C ASN A 110 -5.31 13.55 8.65
N GLU A 111 -4.48 14.05 9.57
CA GLU A 111 -4.81 14.10 11.00
C GLU A 111 -6.06 14.94 11.32
N GLN A 112 -6.20 16.11 10.67
CA GLN A 112 -7.34 17.00 10.90
C GLN A 112 -8.63 16.36 10.39
N GLU A 113 -8.60 15.77 9.19
CA GLU A 113 -9.76 15.10 8.60
C GLU A 113 -10.12 13.82 9.36
N ARG A 114 -9.13 13.03 9.79
CA ARG A 114 -9.34 11.82 10.60
C ARG A 114 -10.14 12.10 11.87
N SER A 115 -9.89 13.24 12.52
CA SER A 115 -10.65 13.66 13.70
C SER A 115 -12.13 13.91 13.37
N GLN A 116 -12.44 14.41 12.17
CA GLN A 116 -13.82 14.58 11.68
C GLN A 116 -14.51 13.22 11.47
N LEU A 117 -13.81 12.25 10.89
CA LEU A 117 -14.32 10.88 10.72
C LEU A 117 -14.69 10.26 12.07
N PHE A 118 -13.80 10.32 13.06
CA PHE A 118 -14.09 9.74 14.39
C PHE A 118 -15.27 10.42 15.07
N LYS A 119 -15.40 11.74 14.95
CA LYS A 119 -16.57 12.46 15.46
C LYS A 119 -17.86 12.00 14.78
N ALA A 120 -17.86 11.91 13.45
CA ALA A 120 -19.02 11.47 12.67
C ALA A 120 -19.44 10.02 13.01
N LEU A 121 -18.47 9.12 13.21
CA LEU A 121 -18.73 7.76 13.67
C LEU A 121 -19.30 7.70 15.08
N CYS A 122 -18.80 8.54 16.00
CA CYS A 122 -19.36 8.62 17.36
C CYS A 122 -20.81 9.09 17.34
N GLU A 123 -21.12 10.10 16.51
CA GLU A 123 -22.49 10.60 16.34
C GLU A 123 -23.42 9.54 15.74
N LEU A 124 -22.92 8.80 14.74
CA LEU A 124 -23.66 7.69 14.12
C LEU A 124 -23.96 6.57 15.13
N CYS A 125 -22.95 6.11 15.85
CA CYS A 125 -23.10 5.01 16.81
C CYS A 125 -23.84 5.42 18.09
N GLY A 126 -23.77 6.69 18.49
CA GLY A 126 -24.53 7.24 19.61
C GLY A 126 -25.98 7.60 19.28
N SER A 127 -26.33 7.63 18.00
CA SER A 127 -27.70 7.88 17.56
C SER A 127 -28.64 6.74 17.96
N LYS A 128 -29.87 7.08 18.38
CA LYS A 128 -30.93 6.08 18.62
C LYS A 128 -31.50 5.49 17.33
N LYS A 129 -31.13 6.07 16.18
CA LYS A 129 -31.63 5.66 14.87
C LYS A 129 -30.88 4.43 14.41
N SER A 130 -31.60 3.33 14.21
CA SER A 130 -31.02 2.12 13.62
C SER A 130 -30.93 2.31 12.11
N LEU A 131 -29.70 2.37 11.60
CA LEU A 131 -29.40 2.40 10.17
C LEU A 131 -28.72 1.09 9.80
N ASN A 132 -29.02 0.57 8.61
CA ASN A 132 -28.35 -0.62 8.09
C ASN A 132 -27.02 -0.25 7.42
N LEU A 133 -26.18 0.48 8.17
CA LEU A 133 -24.89 1.02 7.74
C LEU A 133 -23.80 0.56 8.71
N LYS A 134 -22.82 -0.16 8.19
CA LYS A 134 -21.71 -0.75 8.96
C LYS A 134 -20.38 -0.21 8.48
N PHE A 135 -19.47 0.03 9.41
CA PHE A 135 -18.09 0.41 9.11
C PHE A 135 -17.13 -0.64 9.64
N LEU A 136 -16.23 -1.12 8.79
CA LEU A 136 -15.07 -1.90 9.19
C LEU A 136 -13.82 -1.06 8.96
N ILE A 137 -13.19 -0.63 10.05
CA ILE A 137 -12.06 0.29 10.00
C ILE A 137 -10.82 -0.44 10.51
N THR A 138 -9.70 -0.27 9.80
CA THR A 138 -8.42 -0.81 10.25
C THR A 138 -7.41 0.32 10.42
N SER A 139 -6.50 0.15 11.38
CA SER A 139 -5.46 1.13 11.69
C SER A 139 -4.23 0.44 12.27
N ARG A 140 -3.05 1.07 12.16
CA ARG A 140 -1.95 0.84 13.11
C ARG A 140 -2.32 1.41 14.50
N PRO A 141 -1.86 0.79 15.60
CA PRO A 141 -2.21 1.19 16.96
C PRO A 141 -1.37 2.37 17.46
N TYR A 142 -1.24 3.44 16.66
CA TYR A 142 -0.56 4.66 17.11
C TYR A 142 -1.36 5.31 18.23
N ARG A 143 -0.65 5.91 19.19
CA ARG A 143 -1.26 6.46 20.42
C ARG A 143 -2.32 7.50 20.10
N GLU A 144 -2.04 8.35 19.12
CA GLU A 144 -2.92 9.40 18.62
C GLU A 144 -4.22 8.83 18.06
N ILE A 145 -4.15 7.67 17.41
CA ILE A 145 -5.30 6.99 16.83
C ILE A 145 -6.10 6.26 17.89
N GLY A 146 -5.42 5.58 18.82
CA GLY A 146 -6.06 4.97 19.97
C GLY A 146 -6.89 5.99 20.75
N MET A 147 -6.38 7.22 20.94
CA MET A 147 -7.16 8.30 21.57
C MET A 147 -8.43 8.67 20.80
N GLY A 148 -8.37 8.66 19.46
CA GLY A 148 -9.54 8.91 18.61
C GLY A 148 -10.61 7.80 18.68
N PHE A 149 -10.19 6.56 18.94
CA PHE A 149 -11.11 5.42 19.13
C PHE A 149 -11.67 5.30 20.55
N LYS A 150 -11.06 5.89 21.58
CA LYS A 150 -11.57 5.82 22.97
C LYS A 150 -13.05 6.18 23.13
N PRO A 151 -13.60 7.24 22.49
CA PRO A 151 -15.03 7.54 22.58
C PRO A 151 -15.90 6.42 21.97
N LEU A 152 -15.42 5.75 20.92
CA LEU A 152 -16.09 4.62 20.27
C LEU A 152 -16.04 3.35 21.16
N GLU A 153 -14.92 3.13 21.86
CA GLU A 153 -14.78 2.05 22.84
C GLU A 153 -15.78 2.22 24.01
N ASN A 154 -15.99 3.45 24.47
CA ASN A 154 -16.98 3.76 25.51
C ASN A 154 -18.43 3.46 25.09
N LEU A 155 -18.70 3.35 23.78
CA LEU A 155 -20.00 2.94 23.23
C LEU A 155 -20.15 1.41 23.14
N ASN A 156 -19.20 0.63 23.71
CA ASN A 156 -19.15 -0.84 23.65
C ASN A 156 -19.10 -1.39 22.21
N LEU A 157 -18.50 -0.64 21.28
CA LEU A 157 -18.30 -1.13 19.92
C LEU A 157 -17.22 -2.23 19.89
N PRO A 158 -17.35 -3.22 19.00
CA PRO A 158 -16.38 -4.31 18.91
C PRO A 158 -15.06 -3.79 18.36
N VAL A 159 -14.03 -3.77 19.21
CA VAL A 159 -12.65 -3.45 18.82
C VAL A 159 -11.81 -4.71 18.89
N ILE A 160 -11.25 -5.11 17.75
CA ILE A 160 -10.34 -6.25 17.66
C ILE A 160 -8.91 -5.72 17.64
N HIS A 161 -8.22 -5.82 18.77
CA HIS A 161 -6.81 -5.46 18.85
C HIS A 161 -5.94 -6.66 18.46
N LEU A 162 -5.36 -6.61 17.26
CA LEU A 162 -4.40 -7.61 16.77
C LEU A 162 -3.02 -7.32 17.39
N CYS A 163 -2.87 -7.64 18.69
CA CYS A 163 -1.62 -7.41 19.42
C CYS A 163 -0.57 -8.47 19.10
N GLY A 164 0.52 -8.08 18.46
CA GLY A 164 1.70 -8.94 18.29
C GLY A 164 2.74 -8.81 19.41
N GLU A 165 2.45 -8.04 20.47
CA GLU A 165 3.44 -7.63 21.47
C GLU A 165 3.56 -8.58 22.66
N SER A 166 2.55 -9.41 22.92
CA SER A 166 2.66 -10.42 23.98
C SER A 166 3.52 -11.59 23.50
N ASP A 167 4.33 -12.14 24.40
CA ASP A 167 5.19 -13.29 24.09
C ASP A 167 4.41 -14.50 23.55
N SER A 168 3.16 -14.69 24.02
CA SER A 168 2.31 -15.79 23.55
C SER A 168 1.81 -15.57 22.12
N GLU A 169 1.37 -14.36 21.78
CA GLU A 169 0.92 -14.05 20.42
C GLU A 169 2.09 -14.01 19.45
N MET A 170 3.23 -13.46 19.86
CA MET A 170 4.47 -13.49 19.06
C MET A 170 4.87 -14.92 18.71
N ARG A 171 4.80 -15.86 19.65
CA ARG A 171 5.05 -17.29 19.38
C ARG A 171 4.06 -17.89 18.38
N LYS A 172 2.78 -17.51 18.44
CA LYS A 172 1.76 -17.97 17.47
C LYS A 172 2.04 -17.42 16.07
N ILE A 173 2.35 -16.12 15.96
CA ILE A 173 2.70 -15.46 14.69
C ILE A 173 3.94 -16.11 14.08
N VAL A 174 4.99 -16.38 14.86
CA VAL A 174 6.19 -17.07 14.38
C VAL A 174 5.83 -18.46 13.83
N LYS A 175 4.99 -19.23 14.53
CA LYS A 175 4.52 -20.54 14.04
C LYS A 175 3.71 -20.44 12.75
N GLU A 176 2.86 -19.42 12.61
CA GLU A 176 2.10 -19.20 11.38
C GLU A 176 3.01 -18.84 10.20
N ILE A 177 4.02 -17.98 10.44
CA ILE A 177 5.06 -17.68 9.45
C ILE A 177 5.85 -18.94 9.09
N ASP A 178 6.16 -19.83 10.05
CA ASP A 178 6.83 -21.10 9.77
C ASP A 178 6.01 -21.97 8.81
N ILE A 179 4.69 -22.03 9.00
CA ILE A 179 3.77 -22.77 8.12
C ILE A 179 3.78 -22.14 6.72
N ALA A 180 3.64 -20.82 6.62
CA ALA A 180 3.64 -20.11 5.34
C ALA A 180 4.96 -20.31 4.56
N ILE A 181 6.10 -20.27 5.25
CA ILE A 181 7.40 -20.55 4.65
C ILE A 181 7.45 -21.99 4.14
N ARG A 182 7.06 -22.98 4.96
CA ARG A 182 7.08 -24.39 4.57
C ARG A 182 6.24 -24.63 3.31
N GLU A 183 5.02 -24.11 3.27
CA GLU A 183 4.14 -24.28 2.10
C GLU A 183 4.71 -23.59 0.86
N ARG A 184 5.19 -22.34 0.98
CA ARG A 184 5.76 -21.64 -0.17
C ARG A 184 7.05 -22.29 -0.68
N VAL A 185 7.88 -22.81 0.21
CA VAL A 185 9.10 -23.53 -0.15
C VAL A 185 8.78 -24.85 -0.86
N LYS A 186 7.72 -25.58 -0.47
CA LYS A 186 7.26 -26.75 -1.23
C LYS A 186 6.87 -26.38 -2.67
N THR A 187 6.17 -25.26 -2.86
CA THR A 187 5.84 -24.77 -4.20
C THR A 187 7.10 -24.49 -5.03
N ILE A 188 8.08 -23.80 -4.44
CA ILE A 188 9.38 -23.55 -5.09
C ILE A 188 10.09 -24.86 -5.42
N ALA A 189 10.06 -25.83 -4.51
CA ALA A 189 10.69 -27.13 -4.70
C ALA A 189 10.11 -27.90 -5.89
N VAL A 190 8.79 -27.85 -6.08
CA VAL A 190 8.14 -28.44 -7.26
C VAL A 190 8.54 -27.71 -8.54
N GLN A 191 8.51 -26.38 -8.53
CA GLN A 191 8.85 -25.56 -9.71
C GLN A 191 10.31 -25.69 -10.15
N GLN A 192 11.22 -25.90 -9.19
CA GLN A 192 12.65 -25.97 -9.43
C GLN A 192 13.22 -27.39 -9.30
N THR A 193 12.36 -28.40 -9.16
CA THR A 193 12.74 -29.81 -9.05
C THR A 193 13.78 -30.08 -7.95
N LEU A 194 13.62 -29.45 -6.78
CA LEU A 194 14.54 -29.63 -5.66
C LEU A 194 14.43 -31.05 -5.08
N THR A 195 15.56 -31.61 -4.66
CA THR A 195 15.61 -32.88 -3.90
C THR A 195 15.08 -32.70 -2.48
N ASP A 196 14.69 -33.80 -1.81
CA ASP A 196 14.22 -33.76 -0.43
C ASP A 196 15.28 -33.18 0.54
N ASP A 197 16.56 -33.47 0.29
CA ASP A 197 17.69 -32.92 1.04
C ASP A 197 17.79 -31.39 0.88
N GLU A 198 17.68 -30.90 -0.36
CA GLU A 198 17.74 -29.47 -0.67
C GLU A 198 16.56 -28.71 -0.07
N LEU A 199 15.36 -29.29 -0.17
CA LEU A 199 14.14 -28.81 0.47
C LEU A 199 14.33 -28.67 1.98
N LEU A 200 14.86 -29.71 2.64
CA LEU A 200 15.08 -29.73 4.08
C LEU A 200 16.11 -28.69 4.52
N ILE A 201 17.23 -28.55 3.79
CA ILE A 201 18.25 -27.54 4.06
C ILE A 201 17.64 -26.14 3.97
N LEU A 202 16.92 -25.84 2.89
CA LEU A 202 16.32 -24.54 2.66
C LEU A 202 15.33 -24.16 3.76
N ILE A 203 14.41 -25.08 4.12
CA ILE A 203 13.48 -24.87 5.23
C ILE A 203 14.24 -24.62 6.53
N THR A 204 15.22 -25.47 6.87
CA THR A 204 15.96 -25.37 8.14
C THR A 204 16.65 -24.01 8.28
N GLN A 205 17.29 -23.54 7.21
CA GLN A 205 17.98 -22.25 7.21
C GLN A 205 17.00 -21.08 7.33
N LEU A 206 15.91 -21.09 6.56
CA LEU A 206 14.88 -20.04 6.62
C LEU A 206 14.21 -19.95 8.00
N LEU A 207 13.98 -21.08 8.65
CA LEU A 207 13.36 -21.12 9.98
C LEU A 207 14.32 -20.74 11.12
N SER A 208 15.63 -20.70 10.86
CA SER A 208 16.64 -20.32 11.86
C SER A 208 16.67 -18.81 12.16
N VAL A 209 16.14 -17.98 11.26
CA VAL A 209 16.13 -16.52 11.40
C VAL A 209 15.12 -16.12 12.49
N ARG A 210 15.50 -15.23 13.41
CA ARG A 210 14.62 -14.87 14.56
C ARG A 210 13.60 -13.77 14.23
N ASN A 211 14.02 -12.70 13.56
CA ASN A 211 13.21 -11.49 13.37
C ASN A 211 12.43 -11.51 12.05
N ARG A 212 11.70 -12.61 11.82
CA ARG A 212 10.94 -12.84 10.58
C ARG A 212 9.57 -12.16 10.66
N THR A 213 9.23 -11.41 9.61
CA THR A 213 7.88 -10.90 9.36
C THR A 213 7.30 -11.60 8.13
N TYR A 214 5.99 -11.50 7.91
CA TYR A 214 5.36 -11.97 6.67
C TYR A 214 6.00 -11.36 5.42
N LEU A 215 6.30 -10.05 5.49
CA LEU A 215 6.95 -9.34 4.40
C LEU A 215 8.38 -9.83 4.16
N TRP A 216 9.15 -10.05 5.22
CA TRP A 216 10.47 -10.67 5.12
C TRP A 216 10.40 -12.04 4.44
N ALA A 217 9.46 -12.89 4.85
CA ALA A 217 9.31 -14.24 4.31
C ALA A 217 8.99 -14.18 2.82
N HIS A 218 8.01 -13.36 2.44
CA HIS A 218 7.63 -13.16 1.04
C HIS A 218 8.80 -12.66 0.18
N LEU A 219 9.47 -11.58 0.59
CA LEU A 219 10.56 -10.98 -0.18
C LEU A 219 11.78 -11.90 -0.28
N THR A 220 12.11 -12.59 0.82
CA THR A 220 13.25 -13.53 0.84
C THR A 220 12.98 -14.73 -0.04
N LEU A 221 11.76 -15.28 -0.02
CA LEU A 221 11.38 -16.41 -0.86
C LEU A 221 11.33 -16.02 -2.34
N ASP A 222 10.81 -14.84 -2.67
CA ASP A 222 10.84 -14.31 -4.03
C ASP A 222 12.28 -14.08 -4.53
N LEU A 223 13.18 -13.60 -3.66
CA LEU A 223 14.61 -13.45 -3.99
C LEU A 223 15.27 -14.79 -4.29
N ILE A 224 14.90 -15.85 -3.57
CA ILE A 224 15.41 -17.21 -3.76
C ILE A 224 14.85 -17.78 -5.05
N GLU A 225 13.55 -17.66 -5.28
CA GLU A 225 12.88 -18.18 -6.48
C GLU A 225 13.42 -17.58 -7.78
N ARG A 226 13.74 -16.28 -7.79
CA ARG A 226 14.28 -15.57 -8.97
C ARG A 226 15.72 -15.95 -9.31
N GLN A 227 16.46 -16.60 -8.41
CA GLN A 227 17.80 -17.10 -8.71
C GLN A 227 17.66 -18.43 -9.45
N LEU A 228 17.27 -18.32 -10.73
CA LEU A 228 17.10 -19.44 -11.65
C LEU A 228 18.34 -20.34 -11.63
N ASP A 229 18.11 -21.65 -11.64
CA ASP A 229 19.11 -22.72 -11.51
C ASP A 229 19.65 -22.89 -10.08
N ILE A 230 18.81 -23.35 -9.15
CA ILE A 230 19.23 -23.66 -7.77
C ILE A 230 19.87 -25.05 -7.73
N SER A 231 21.17 -25.10 -7.43
CA SER A 231 21.88 -26.30 -6.99
C SER A 231 22.05 -26.31 -5.48
N LYS A 232 22.26 -27.47 -4.85
CA LYS A 232 22.61 -27.60 -3.42
C LYS A 232 23.67 -26.59 -2.94
N GLU A 233 24.73 -26.38 -3.72
CA GLU A 233 25.78 -25.40 -3.40
C GLU A 233 25.24 -23.96 -3.41
N LYS A 234 24.43 -23.60 -4.41
CA LYS A 234 23.76 -22.29 -4.48
C LYS A 234 22.78 -22.10 -3.32
N ILE A 235 22.03 -23.13 -2.91
CA ILE A 235 21.18 -23.07 -1.70
C ILE A 235 22.03 -22.71 -0.49
N ILE A 236 23.11 -23.44 -0.25
CA ILE A 236 24.01 -23.21 0.88
C ILE A 236 24.58 -21.79 0.84
N ASN A 237 25.00 -21.31 -0.33
CA ASN A 237 25.52 -19.96 -0.50
C ASN A 237 24.45 -18.88 -0.22
N ILE A 238 23.27 -19.01 -0.83
CA ILE A 238 22.16 -18.07 -0.65
C ILE A 238 21.70 -18.03 0.81
N THR A 239 21.66 -19.19 1.46
CA THR A 239 21.21 -19.36 2.84
C THR A 239 22.23 -18.96 3.90
N SER A 240 23.53 -19.03 3.58
CA SER A 240 24.62 -18.58 4.47
C SER A 240 24.53 -17.08 4.82
N TYR A 241 23.92 -16.29 3.94
CA TYR A 241 23.79 -14.83 4.09
C TYR A 241 22.33 -14.39 3.99
N LEU A 242 21.41 -15.11 4.63
CA LEU A 242 20.00 -14.70 4.69
C LEU A 242 19.88 -13.35 5.42
N PRO A 243 19.02 -12.44 4.91
CA PRO A 243 18.69 -11.23 5.63
C PRO A 243 18.10 -11.58 7.00
N GLN A 244 18.56 -10.93 8.06
CA GLN A 244 18.07 -11.20 9.41
C GLN A 244 16.75 -10.51 9.72
N ASN A 245 16.35 -9.55 8.89
CA ASN A 245 15.12 -8.77 9.03
C ASN A 245 14.73 -8.15 7.68
N VAL A 246 13.58 -7.48 7.66
CA VAL A 246 13.02 -6.87 6.44
C VAL A 246 13.91 -5.76 5.86
N ASN A 247 14.63 -5.00 6.69
CA ASN A 247 15.49 -3.91 6.23
C ASN A 247 16.71 -4.45 5.47
N GLU A 248 17.35 -5.50 6.00
CA GLU A 248 18.42 -6.20 5.27
C GLU A 248 17.91 -6.85 3.98
N THR A 249 16.62 -7.21 3.93
CA THR A 249 16.00 -7.72 2.70
C THR A 249 15.89 -6.62 1.65
N TYR A 250 15.50 -5.40 2.06
CA TYR A 250 15.49 -4.23 1.17
C TYR A 250 16.88 -3.88 0.66
N GLU A 251 17.88 -3.84 1.54
CA GLU A 251 19.29 -3.67 1.15
C GLU A 251 19.67 -4.70 0.08
N ARG A 252 19.41 -5.98 0.33
CA ARG A 252 19.76 -7.06 -0.60
C ARG A 252 19.04 -6.95 -1.94
N ILE A 253 17.79 -6.48 -1.95
CA ILE A 253 17.04 -6.22 -3.19
C ILE A 253 17.67 -5.07 -3.96
N LEU A 254 17.94 -3.94 -3.30
CA LEU A 254 18.46 -2.74 -3.96
C LEU A 254 19.92 -2.89 -4.40
N TRP A 255 20.73 -3.69 -3.70
CA TRP A 255 22.11 -4.00 -4.11
C TRP A 255 22.20 -4.84 -5.39
N ARG A 256 21.13 -5.56 -5.76
CA ARG A 256 21.09 -6.35 -7.01
C ARG A 256 20.74 -5.51 -8.25
N THR A 257 20.37 -4.25 -8.05
CA THR A 257 20.04 -3.32 -9.12
C THR A 257 21.24 -3.10 -10.05
N PHE A 258 20.99 -3.11 -11.37
CA PHE A 258 22.01 -2.84 -12.39
C PHE A 258 22.51 -1.39 -12.43
N SER A 259 21.66 -0.41 -12.09
CA SER A 259 22.02 1.01 -12.07
C SER A 259 21.53 1.68 -10.78
N LYS A 260 22.47 1.92 -9.86
CA LYS A 260 22.19 2.60 -8.58
C LYS A 260 21.54 3.97 -8.82
N ASP A 261 22.06 4.74 -9.78
CA ASP A 261 21.55 6.08 -10.08
C ASP A 261 20.12 6.06 -10.61
N LYS A 262 19.79 5.14 -11.53
CA LYS A 262 18.40 5.00 -12.02
C LYS A 262 17.46 4.53 -10.92
N ALA A 263 17.84 3.57 -10.07
CA ALA A 263 17.02 3.17 -8.92
C ALA A 263 16.80 4.33 -7.94
N THR A 264 17.85 5.06 -7.58
CA THR A 264 17.75 6.23 -6.70
C THR A 264 16.78 7.25 -7.29
N ARG A 265 16.92 7.56 -8.59
CA ARG A 265 16.03 8.50 -9.30
C ARG A 265 14.57 8.01 -9.31
N ILE A 266 14.31 6.73 -9.59
CA ILE A 266 12.97 6.13 -9.49
C ILE A 266 12.39 6.32 -8.08
N LEU A 267 13.15 5.94 -7.05
CA LEU A 267 12.70 6.01 -5.66
C LEU A 267 12.42 7.45 -5.25
N HIS A 268 13.30 8.40 -5.61
CA HIS A 268 13.10 9.83 -5.36
C HIS A 268 11.83 10.36 -6.02
N ILE A 269 11.63 10.06 -7.31
CA ILE A 269 10.42 10.48 -8.03
C ILE A 269 9.17 9.93 -7.35
N ILE A 270 9.13 8.64 -7.02
CA ILE A 270 7.96 8.02 -6.37
C ILE A 270 7.70 8.61 -4.98
N ILE A 271 8.75 8.87 -4.19
CA ILE A 271 8.62 9.41 -2.83
C ILE A 271 8.11 10.86 -2.83
N ALA A 272 8.54 11.68 -3.80
CA ALA A 272 8.17 13.09 -3.90
C ALA A 272 6.88 13.35 -4.67
N ALA A 273 6.43 12.42 -5.51
CA ALA A 273 5.27 12.64 -6.35
C ALA A 273 3.98 12.74 -5.53
N ASP A 274 3.14 13.70 -5.90
CA ASP A 274 1.84 13.94 -5.24
C ASP A 274 0.80 12.85 -5.57
N ARG A 275 0.96 12.20 -6.73
CA ARG A 275 0.15 11.08 -7.21
C ARG A 275 1.04 10.00 -7.84
N PRO A 276 0.57 8.76 -7.98
CA PRO A 276 1.35 7.72 -8.63
C PRO A 276 1.57 8.08 -10.11
N LEU A 277 2.83 8.02 -10.55
CA LEU A 277 3.18 8.23 -11.95
C LEU A 277 2.72 7.05 -12.80
N THR A 278 2.33 7.36 -14.04
CA THR A 278 2.13 6.36 -15.07
C THR A 278 3.47 5.79 -15.54
N VAL A 279 3.43 4.65 -16.23
CA VAL A 279 4.61 4.03 -16.83
C VAL A 279 5.28 5.01 -17.81
N GLY A 280 4.54 5.63 -18.73
CA GLY A 280 5.07 6.62 -19.67
C GLY A 280 5.66 7.86 -19.00
N GLU A 281 5.00 8.41 -17.98
CA GLU A 281 5.54 9.53 -17.20
C GLU A 281 6.89 9.19 -16.56
N MET A 282 7.04 7.97 -16.03
CA MET A 282 8.29 7.53 -15.45
C MET A 282 9.40 7.35 -16.50
N VAL A 283 9.09 6.81 -17.68
CA VAL A 283 10.09 6.67 -18.76
C VAL A 283 10.68 8.04 -19.09
N VAL A 284 9.82 9.02 -19.35
CA VAL A 284 10.24 10.40 -19.63
C VAL A 284 11.03 10.94 -18.44
N ALA A 285 10.50 10.83 -17.22
CA ALA A 285 11.14 11.37 -16.03
C ALA A 285 12.52 10.76 -15.73
N LEU A 286 12.82 9.55 -16.20
CA LEU A 286 14.12 8.89 -16.01
C LEU A 286 15.13 9.23 -17.10
N GLU A 287 14.70 9.28 -18.35
CA GLU A 287 15.60 9.54 -19.49
C GLU A 287 15.79 11.04 -19.73
N LEU A 288 14.89 11.90 -19.24
CA LEU A 288 15.02 13.36 -19.37
C LEU A 288 16.30 13.88 -18.71
N GLN A 289 17.03 14.72 -19.44
CA GLN A 289 18.25 15.39 -19.00
C GLN A 289 18.21 16.87 -19.41
N GLN A 290 19.05 17.69 -18.78
CA GLN A 290 19.10 19.14 -18.99
C GLN A 290 19.35 19.56 -20.45
N HIS A 291 19.99 18.72 -21.25
CA HIS A 291 20.43 19.08 -22.61
C HIS A 291 19.39 18.76 -23.70
N HIS A 292 18.29 18.08 -23.37
CA HIS A 292 17.22 17.80 -24.32
C HIS A 292 16.43 19.08 -24.61
N GLN A 293 16.09 19.32 -25.88
CA GLN A 293 15.37 20.51 -26.32
C GLN A 293 13.94 20.17 -26.78
N SER A 294 13.70 18.95 -27.24
CA SER A 294 12.37 18.44 -27.60
C SER A 294 12.12 17.06 -27.00
N ILE A 295 10.84 16.64 -26.93
CA ILE A 295 10.45 15.27 -26.60
C ILE A 295 11.05 14.25 -27.58
N ASP A 296 11.18 14.63 -28.85
CA ASP A 296 11.74 13.77 -29.90
C ASP A 296 13.24 13.49 -29.71
N ASP A 297 13.93 14.31 -28.90
CA ASP A 297 15.34 14.08 -28.53
C ASP A 297 15.50 12.99 -27.47
N ILE A 298 14.41 12.62 -26.79
CA ILE A 298 14.42 11.65 -25.70
C ILE A 298 14.22 10.25 -26.29
N GLU A 299 15.18 9.36 -26.08
CA GLU A 299 15.02 7.96 -26.45
C GLU A 299 14.04 7.25 -25.49
N ILE A 300 12.75 7.35 -25.79
CA ILE A 300 11.66 6.75 -25.01
C ILE A 300 11.50 5.29 -25.43
N GLU A 301 11.83 4.37 -24.54
CA GLU A 301 11.54 2.95 -24.77
C GLU A 301 10.02 2.67 -24.66
N PRO A 302 9.48 1.69 -25.41
CA PRO A 302 8.06 1.33 -25.34
C PRO A 302 7.62 0.96 -23.91
N GLU A 303 6.45 1.43 -23.49
CA GLU A 303 5.94 1.23 -22.12
C GLU A 303 5.92 -0.24 -21.68
N ASP A 304 5.55 -1.16 -22.58
CA ASP A 304 5.49 -2.59 -22.27
C ASP A 304 6.87 -3.15 -21.93
N ARG A 305 7.92 -2.70 -22.63
CA ARG A 305 9.30 -3.09 -22.35
C ARG A 305 9.77 -2.51 -21.03
N PHE A 306 9.48 -1.23 -20.80
CA PHE A 306 9.87 -0.57 -19.56
C PHE A 306 9.18 -1.20 -18.34
N ARG A 307 7.92 -1.64 -18.49
CA ARG A 307 7.15 -2.31 -17.42
C ARG A 307 7.84 -3.57 -16.91
N GLU A 308 8.48 -4.33 -17.78
CA GLU A 308 9.26 -5.51 -17.39
C GLU A 308 10.58 -5.08 -16.74
N LYS A 309 11.29 -4.16 -17.38
CA LYS A 309 12.61 -3.67 -16.97
C LYS A 309 12.62 -2.91 -15.65
N ILE A 310 11.55 -2.20 -15.30
CA ILE A 310 11.52 -1.36 -14.09
C ILE A 310 11.78 -2.16 -12.81
N ARG A 311 11.36 -3.43 -12.78
CA ARG A 311 11.62 -4.33 -11.64
C ARG A 311 13.08 -4.79 -11.57
N ASP A 312 13.77 -4.83 -12.70
CA ASP A 312 15.20 -5.12 -12.78
C ASP A 312 16.03 -3.88 -12.41
N ILE A 313 15.53 -2.68 -12.74
CA ILE A 313 16.13 -1.42 -12.31
C ILE A 313 15.88 -1.19 -10.82
N CYS A 314 14.69 -1.47 -10.30
CA CYS A 314 14.37 -1.26 -8.89
C CYS A 314 13.46 -2.36 -8.39
N GLY A 315 14.02 -3.35 -7.69
CA GLY A 315 13.25 -4.50 -7.18
C GLY A 315 12.23 -4.15 -6.08
N LEU A 316 12.20 -2.91 -5.60
CA LEU A 316 11.27 -2.41 -4.58
C LEU A 316 10.10 -1.60 -5.15
N VAL A 317 9.84 -1.73 -6.46
CA VAL A 317 8.66 -1.13 -7.10
C VAL A 317 7.74 -2.19 -7.69
N THR A 318 6.47 -1.81 -7.87
CA THR A 318 5.48 -2.61 -8.58
C THR A 318 4.63 -1.75 -9.48
N VAL A 319 4.14 -2.33 -10.57
CA VAL A 319 3.24 -1.69 -11.53
C VAL A 319 1.85 -2.29 -11.34
N SER A 320 0.84 -1.42 -11.23
CA SER A 320 -0.58 -1.78 -11.15
C SER A 320 -1.38 -0.76 -11.94
N GLU A 321 -2.28 -1.20 -12.82
CA GLU A 321 -3.11 -0.31 -13.65
C GLU A 321 -2.29 0.78 -14.38
N SER A 322 -1.15 0.38 -14.97
CA SER A 322 -0.20 1.28 -15.65
C SER A 322 0.37 2.41 -14.77
N ARG A 323 0.32 2.27 -13.44
CA ARG A 323 0.93 3.18 -12.47
C ARG A 323 1.97 2.49 -11.60
N ILE A 324 2.98 3.24 -11.18
CA ILE A 324 4.12 2.73 -10.42
C ILE A 324 3.98 3.07 -8.95
N PHE A 325 4.26 2.09 -8.09
CA PHE A 325 4.15 2.19 -6.64
C PHE A 325 5.36 1.56 -5.95
N LEU A 326 5.64 1.98 -4.71
CA LEU A 326 6.53 1.23 -3.83
C LEU A 326 5.93 -0.15 -3.51
N LEU A 327 6.83 -1.13 -3.40
CA LEU A 327 6.48 -2.51 -3.08
C LEU A 327 5.86 -2.64 -1.69
N HIS A 328 6.19 -1.75 -0.74
CA HIS A 328 5.54 -1.64 0.57
C HIS A 328 5.79 -0.25 1.20
N GLN A 329 4.86 0.25 2.03
CA GLN A 329 5.01 1.55 2.72
C GLN A 329 6.28 1.62 3.55
N THR A 330 6.65 0.50 4.19
CA THR A 330 7.88 0.39 4.98
C THR A 330 9.16 0.53 4.15
N VAL A 331 9.10 0.49 2.81
CA VAL A 331 10.23 0.85 1.95
C VAL A 331 10.53 2.34 2.07
N LYS A 332 9.49 3.18 2.08
CA LYS A 332 9.60 4.62 2.31
C LYS A 332 10.18 4.91 3.69
N GLU A 333 9.65 4.25 4.73
CA GLU A 333 10.16 4.32 6.10
C GLU A 333 11.64 3.89 6.21
N PHE A 334 12.07 2.92 5.38
CA PHE A 334 13.45 2.44 5.33
C PHE A 334 14.40 3.42 4.64
N LEU A 335 13.94 4.10 3.58
CA LEU A 335 14.78 5.00 2.76
C LEU A 335 14.95 6.39 3.36
N ILE A 336 13.92 6.94 4.02
CA ILE A 336 13.92 8.32 4.50
C ILE A 336 14.73 8.45 5.80
N SER A 337 15.74 9.33 5.80
CA SER A 337 16.40 9.77 7.03
C SER A 337 15.57 10.83 7.76
N ILE A 338 15.35 10.64 9.07
CA ILE A 338 14.70 11.63 9.94
C ILE A 338 15.75 12.59 10.55
N ASP A 339 17.02 12.17 10.58
CA ASP A 339 18.12 12.96 11.13
C ASP A 339 18.92 13.67 10.03
N TYR A 340 19.33 14.92 10.29
CA TYR A 340 20.27 15.70 9.47
C TYR A 340 21.71 15.14 9.48
N ALA A 341 21.92 13.94 10.04
CA ALA A 341 23.21 13.27 9.98
C ALA A 341 23.47 12.82 8.53
N GLU A 342 24.70 13.04 8.06
CA GLU A 342 25.09 12.67 6.70
C GLU A 342 24.78 11.18 6.44
N PRO A 343 24.12 10.85 5.32
CA PRO A 343 23.87 9.47 4.94
C PRO A 343 25.19 8.70 4.90
N THR A 344 25.24 7.54 5.55
CA THR A 344 26.41 6.66 5.40
C THR A 344 26.41 6.10 3.98
N SER A 345 27.44 6.41 3.19
CA SER A 345 27.55 6.10 1.75
C SER A 345 27.47 4.60 1.38
N LEU A 346 27.48 3.73 2.39
CA LEU A 346 27.55 2.27 2.28
C LEU A 346 26.20 1.55 2.40
N SER A 347 25.10 2.26 2.70
CA SER A 347 23.78 1.66 2.96
C SER A 347 22.67 2.40 2.20
N TRP A 348 21.64 1.68 1.77
CA TRP A 348 20.39 2.28 1.25
C TRP A 348 19.45 2.75 2.37
N LYS A 349 19.60 2.18 3.57
CA LYS A 349 18.87 2.62 4.74
C LYS A 349 19.17 4.08 5.03
N GLN A 350 18.14 4.91 5.14
CA GLN A 350 18.27 6.35 5.40
C GLN A 350 19.17 7.06 4.36
N SER A 351 19.29 6.51 3.14
CA SER A 351 20.13 7.09 2.09
C SER A 351 19.48 8.28 1.38
N VAL A 352 18.20 8.53 1.65
CA VAL A 352 17.42 9.60 1.03
C VAL A 352 17.17 10.68 2.08
N LEU A 353 17.78 11.85 1.90
CA LEU A 353 17.43 13.02 2.72
C LEU A 353 16.03 13.50 2.31
N VAL A 354 15.26 14.04 3.26
CA VAL A 354 13.89 14.50 3.01
C VAL A 354 13.78 15.51 1.84
N GLN A 355 14.86 16.24 1.55
CA GLN A 355 14.89 17.26 0.48
C GLN A 355 15.26 16.68 -0.91
N ASP A 356 16.02 15.58 -0.98
CA ASP A 356 16.55 15.06 -2.24
C ASP A 356 15.47 14.58 -3.22
N PRO A 357 14.40 13.89 -2.77
CA PRO A 357 13.27 13.52 -3.61
C PRO A 357 12.62 14.73 -4.28
N ASN A 358 12.34 15.77 -3.49
CA ASN A 358 11.68 16.99 -3.97
C ASN A 358 12.55 17.73 -4.98
N LEU A 359 13.87 17.80 -4.73
CA LEU A 359 14.82 18.41 -5.64
C LEU A 359 14.91 17.65 -6.97
N THR A 360 15.01 16.31 -6.90
CA THR A 360 15.06 15.44 -8.08
C THR A 360 13.82 15.64 -8.95
N LEU A 361 12.63 15.62 -8.34
CA LEU A 361 11.38 15.81 -9.05
C LEU A 361 11.25 17.23 -9.61
N THR A 362 11.73 18.24 -8.88
CA THR A 362 11.77 19.64 -9.35
C THR A 362 12.61 19.78 -10.60
N TYR A 363 13.80 19.17 -10.66
CA TYR A 363 14.63 19.20 -11.87
C TYR A 363 13.93 18.54 -13.06
N VAL A 364 13.27 17.39 -12.86
CA VAL A 364 12.47 16.75 -13.91
C VAL A 364 11.39 17.69 -14.43
N TYR A 365 10.63 18.36 -13.55
CA TYR A 365 9.62 19.32 -13.96
C TYR A 365 10.20 20.51 -14.71
N VAL A 366 11.29 21.10 -14.22
CA VAL A 366 11.93 22.26 -14.87
C VAL A 366 12.42 21.90 -16.25
N TRP A 367 13.11 20.77 -16.42
CA TRP A 367 13.59 20.32 -17.73
C TRP A 367 12.43 20.01 -18.67
N TYR A 368 11.35 19.42 -18.17
CA TYR A 368 10.19 19.11 -18.99
C TYR A 368 9.51 20.39 -19.52
N LEU A 369 9.39 21.42 -18.68
CA LEU A 369 8.82 22.72 -19.06
C LEU A 369 9.70 23.52 -20.02
N GLN A 370 10.98 23.14 -20.16
CA GLN A 370 11.92 23.75 -21.10
C GLN A 370 11.93 23.08 -22.47
N LEU A 371 11.19 21.97 -22.65
CA LEU A 371 11.08 21.32 -23.94
C LEU A 371 10.17 22.12 -24.88
N ASP A 372 10.60 22.25 -26.13
CA ASP A 372 9.77 22.77 -27.22
C ASP A 372 8.69 21.73 -27.56
N HIS A 373 7.43 22.16 -27.51
CA HIS A 373 6.23 21.34 -27.73
C HIS A 373 5.67 21.45 -29.16
#